data_AF-A0A8C4VGK6-F1
#
_entry.id   AF-A0A8C4VGK6-F1
#
_cell.length_a   1.000
_cell.length_b   1.000
_cell.length_c   1.000
_cell.angle_alpha   90.00
_cell.angle_beta   90.00
_cell.angle_gamma   90.00
#
_symmetry.space_group_name_H-M   'P 1'
#
loop_
_entity.id
_entity.type
_entity.pdbx_description
1 polymer ?
#
loop_
_entity_poly.entity_id
_entity_poly.type
_entity_poly.pdbx_seq_one_letter_code
_entity_poly.pdbx_strand_id
1 'polypeptide(L)'
;MSKRKAPQESPNAGITDFLSELANYEKNVNRAIHKYNAYRKAASVISKYPSKIKSGAEAKKLEGVGTKIAEKIDEFLSTGKLRKLEKIRQDDTSSSINFLTRVSGIGPSAARKFVDEGIKTLEDLKKNEHKLNHHQRIGLKYFEDFEQRIPREEMLQMQEIVLKEVKKLDPEYIATVCGSFRRGAESSGDMDVLLTHPSFTSESTKQVLKRNEVPFCMERTNRIGNKSPTPKLLHQVVEQLKKIHFVTDTLSKGDTKFMGVCQLPSKEDGTNFLYRRIDIRLIPKDQYYCGVLYFTGSDIFNKNMRTRALEMGFTINEYTIRPLGVTDASW
;
A
#
# COMPACT_ATOMS: atom_id res chain seq x y z
N MET A 1 19.25 -23.87 21.62
CA MET A 1 18.65 -24.57 20.47
C MET A 1 17.32 -23.91 20.11
N SER A 2 17.29 -23.14 19.03
CA SER A 2 16.03 -22.75 18.35
C SER A 2 16.38 -22.57 16.89
N LYS A 3 16.32 -23.68 16.14
CA LYS A 3 16.46 -23.69 14.68
C LYS A 3 15.29 -22.88 14.11
N ARG A 4 15.50 -21.58 13.86
CA ARG A 4 14.52 -20.72 13.18
C ARG A 4 14.33 -21.30 11.78
N LYS A 5 13.15 -21.84 11.51
CA LYS A 5 12.74 -22.23 10.16
C LYS A 5 12.86 -21.00 9.26
N ALA A 6 13.59 -21.12 8.15
CA ALA A 6 13.49 -20.19 7.03
C ALA A 6 12.00 -19.99 6.66
N PRO A 7 11.61 -18.89 5.99
CA PRO A 7 10.26 -18.78 5.46
C PRO A 7 10.04 -20.01 4.57
N GLN A 8 9.23 -20.95 5.04
CA GLN A 8 8.91 -22.14 4.26
C GLN A 8 8.23 -21.62 3.00
N GLU A 9 8.88 -21.75 1.84
CA GLU A 9 8.18 -21.64 0.56
C GLU A 9 6.92 -22.51 0.68
N SER A 10 5.78 -21.89 0.45
CA SER A 10 4.50 -22.57 0.56
C SER A 10 4.56 -23.85 -0.28
N PRO A 11 4.11 -25.01 0.24
CA PRO A 11 4.07 -26.25 -0.54
C PRO A 11 3.15 -26.14 -1.79
N ASN A 12 2.42 -25.02 -1.90
CA ASN A 12 1.47 -24.71 -2.94
C ASN A 12 1.87 -23.46 -3.75
N ALA A 13 3.16 -23.09 -3.80
CA ALA A 13 3.66 -21.88 -4.48
C ALA A 13 3.11 -21.73 -5.91
N GLY A 14 3.21 -22.77 -6.74
CA GLY A 14 2.69 -22.73 -8.11
C GLY A 14 1.18 -22.45 -8.20
N ILE A 15 0.39 -22.92 -7.22
CA ILE A 15 -1.05 -22.61 -7.15
C ILE A 15 -1.25 -21.13 -6.77
N THR A 16 -0.52 -20.65 -5.77
CA THR A 16 -0.65 -19.26 -5.31
C THR A 16 -0.17 -18.26 -6.37
N ASP A 17 0.82 -18.64 -7.19
CA ASP A 17 1.37 -17.80 -8.25
C ASP A 17 0.35 -17.62 -9.38
N PHE A 18 -0.24 -18.70 -9.90
CA PHE A 18 -1.24 -18.57 -10.95
C PHE A 18 -2.49 -17.83 -10.46
N LEU A 19 -2.90 -18.02 -9.20
CA LEU A 19 -4.01 -17.26 -8.62
C LEU A 19 -3.69 -15.77 -8.50
N SER A 20 -2.44 -15.43 -8.16
CA SER A 20 -1.97 -14.05 -8.11
C SER A 20 -1.93 -13.41 -9.50
N GLU A 21 -1.49 -14.15 -10.52
CA GLU A 21 -1.50 -13.70 -11.92
C GLU A 21 -2.93 -13.47 -12.42
N LEU A 22 -3.86 -14.40 -12.15
CA LEU A 22 -5.28 -14.23 -12.45
C LEU A 22 -5.88 -13.03 -11.71
N ALA A 23 -5.52 -12.82 -10.44
CA ALA A 23 -5.97 -11.66 -9.69
C ALA A 23 -5.54 -10.37 -10.40
N ASN A 24 -4.25 -10.25 -10.73
CA ASN A 24 -3.70 -9.08 -11.41
C ASN A 24 -4.37 -8.83 -12.75
N TYR A 25 -4.59 -9.88 -13.54
CA TYR A 25 -5.35 -9.78 -14.79
C TYR A 25 -6.77 -9.24 -14.57
N GLU A 26 -7.53 -9.78 -13.61
CA GLU A 26 -8.89 -9.31 -13.34
C GLU A 26 -8.90 -7.85 -12.86
N LYS A 27 -7.89 -7.41 -12.09
CA LYS A 27 -7.75 -6.02 -11.65
C LYS A 27 -7.38 -5.08 -12.79
N ASN A 28 -6.35 -5.43 -13.56
CA ASN A 28 -5.68 -4.55 -14.49
C ASN A 28 -6.38 -4.51 -15.86
N VAL A 29 -6.80 -5.67 -16.35
CA VAL A 29 -7.39 -5.78 -17.70
C VAL A 29 -8.92 -5.68 -17.62
N ASN A 30 -9.55 -6.54 -16.82
CA ASN A 30 -11.02 -6.59 -16.70
C ASN A 30 -11.61 -5.56 -15.74
N ARG A 31 -10.77 -4.88 -14.95
CA ARG A 31 -11.19 -3.90 -13.92
C ARG A 31 -12.22 -4.48 -12.92
N ALA A 32 -12.19 -5.79 -12.69
CA ALA A 32 -13.12 -6.54 -11.86
C ALA A 32 -12.57 -6.73 -10.43
N ILE A 33 -12.72 -5.70 -9.59
CA ILE A 33 -12.12 -5.66 -8.24
C ILE A 33 -12.61 -6.79 -7.30
N HIS A 34 -13.87 -7.22 -7.42
CA HIS A 34 -14.41 -8.32 -6.63
C HIS A 34 -13.73 -9.66 -6.98
N LYS A 35 -13.48 -9.91 -8.26
CA LYS A 35 -12.75 -11.11 -8.71
C LYS A 35 -11.28 -11.07 -8.29
N TYR A 36 -10.63 -9.92 -8.41
CA TYR A 36 -9.27 -9.69 -7.89
C TYR A 36 -9.19 -10.07 -6.40
N ASN A 37 -10.12 -9.56 -5.58
CA ASN A 37 -10.15 -9.86 -4.16
C ASN A 37 -10.43 -11.34 -3.88
N ALA A 38 -11.31 -11.99 -4.65
CA ALA A 38 -11.60 -13.42 -4.51
C ALA A 38 -10.36 -14.29 -4.78
N TYR A 39 -9.63 -14.05 -5.87
CA TYR A 39 -8.40 -14.78 -6.18
C TYR A 39 -7.31 -14.54 -5.12
N ARG A 40 -7.15 -13.30 -4.62
CA ARG A 40 -6.20 -13.01 -3.54
C ARG A 40 -6.59 -13.66 -2.21
N LYS A 41 -7.88 -13.74 -1.88
CA LYS A 41 -8.36 -14.47 -0.70
C LYS A 41 -8.01 -15.95 -0.82
N ALA A 42 -8.30 -16.58 -1.97
CA ALA A 42 -7.94 -17.96 -2.24
C ALA A 42 -6.42 -18.20 -2.12
N ALA A 43 -5.60 -17.37 -2.78
CA ALA A 43 -4.14 -17.46 -2.72
C ALA A 43 -3.62 -17.32 -1.28
N SER A 44 -4.16 -16.39 -0.50
CA SER A 44 -3.75 -16.17 0.89
C SER A 44 -4.11 -17.31 1.85
N VAL A 45 -5.19 -18.05 1.59
CA VAL A 45 -5.58 -19.19 2.42
C VAL A 45 -4.76 -20.42 2.02
N ILE A 46 -4.58 -20.64 0.71
CA ILE A 46 -3.75 -21.72 0.18
C ILE A 46 -2.27 -21.58 0.56
N SER A 47 -1.74 -20.35 0.61
CA SER A 47 -0.33 -20.12 1.00
C SER A 47 -0.03 -20.50 2.45
N LYS A 48 -1.06 -20.50 3.32
CA LYS A 48 -0.96 -20.89 4.73
C LYS A 48 -1.32 -22.36 4.97
N TYR A 49 -1.79 -23.06 3.93
CA TYR A 49 -2.18 -24.46 4.06
C TYR A 49 -0.91 -25.32 4.23
N PRO A 50 -0.82 -26.14 5.30
CA PRO A 50 0.45 -26.73 5.74
C PRO A 50 0.96 -27.87 4.86
N SER A 51 0.10 -28.44 4.02
CA SER A 51 0.42 -29.57 3.15
C SER A 51 0.24 -29.21 1.67
N LYS A 52 0.82 -30.02 0.80
CA LYS A 52 0.62 -29.92 -0.65
C LYS A 52 -0.81 -30.35 -1.01
N ILE A 53 -1.56 -29.47 -1.66
CA ILE A 53 -2.91 -29.72 -2.17
C ILE A 53 -2.85 -30.75 -3.30
N LYS A 54 -3.72 -31.76 -3.25
CA LYS A 54 -3.76 -32.87 -4.21
C LYS A 54 -4.95 -32.80 -5.17
N SER A 55 -5.96 -32.00 -4.88
CA SER A 55 -7.11 -31.79 -5.76
C SER A 55 -7.82 -30.46 -5.50
N GLY A 56 -8.58 -29.99 -6.48
CA GLY A 56 -9.49 -28.87 -6.35
C GLY A 56 -10.58 -29.13 -5.30
N ALA A 57 -11.03 -30.38 -5.14
CA ALA A 57 -11.99 -30.76 -4.11
C ALA A 57 -11.41 -30.58 -2.69
N GLU A 58 -10.12 -30.90 -2.48
CA GLU A 58 -9.42 -30.60 -1.23
C GLU A 58 -9.35 -29.09 -1.00
N ALA A 59 -8.91 -28.33 -2.01
CA ALA A 59 -8.80 -26.88 -1.92
C ALA A 59 -10.14 -26.19 -1.63
N LYS A 60 -11.24 -26.70 -2.20
CA LYS A 60 -12.60 -26.15 -2.05
C LYS A 60 -13.11 -26.19 -0.60
N LYS A 61 -12.53 -27.02 0.26
CA LYS A 61 -12.84 -27.03 1.71
C LYS A 61 -12.35 -25.77 2.42
N LEU A 62 -11.41 -25.04 1.81
CA LEU A 62 -10.85 -23.82 2.35
C LEU A 62 -11.77 -22.63 2.08
N GLU A 63 -12.04 -21.85 3.12
CA GLU A 63 -12.90 -20.66 3.00
C GLU A 63 -12.31 -19.64 2.01
N GLY A 64 -13.06 -19.32 0.96
CA GLY A 64 -12.61 -18.44 -0.12
C GLY A 64 -12.20 -19.18 -1.41
N VAL A 65 -12.18 -20.51 -1.42
CA VAL A 65 -11.99 -21.32 -2.64
C VAL A 65 -13.33 -21.84 -3.14
N GLY A 66 -13.88 -21.20 -4.18
CA GLY A 66 -15.12 -21.64 -4.83
C GLY A 66 -14.91 -22.67 -5.94
N THR A 67 -16.00 -23.22 -6.48
CA THR A 67 -15.99 -24.24 -7.55
C THR A 67 -15.10 -23.85 -8.75
N LYS A 68 -15.21 -22.61 -9.25
CA LYS A 68 -14.40 -22.13 -10.39
C LYS A 68 -12.90 -22.05 -10.11
N ILE A 69 -12.49 -21.92 -8.85
CA ILE A 69 -11.08 -21.91 -8.46
C ILE A 69 -10.60 -23.36 -8.31
N ALA A 70 -11.41 -24.21 -7.69
CA ALA A 70 -11.14 -25.65 -7.58
C ALA A 70 -10.90 -26.29 -8.95
N GLU A 71 -11.75 -26.04 -9.94
CA GLU A 71 -11.58 -26.53 -11.32
C GLU A 71 -10.24 -26.11 -11.94
N LYS A 72 -9.77 -24.88 -11.66
CA LYS A 72 -8.48 -24.38 -12.16
C LYS A 72 -7.31 -25.04 -11.44
N ILE A 73 -7.47 -25.36 -10.17
CA ILE A 73 -6.47 -26.12 -9.40
C ILE A 73 -6.36 -27.53 -9.98
N ASP A 74 -7.48 -28.19 -10.30
CA ASP A 74 -7.46 -29.51 -10.95
C ASP A 74 -6.79 -29.47 -12.34
N GLU A 75 -7.10 -28.45 -13.16
CA GLU A 75 -6.42 -28.22 -14.45
C GLU A 75 -4.91 -28.02 -14.26
N PHE A 76 -4.51 -27.19 -13.30
CA PHE A 76 -3.11 -26.91 -13.01
C PHE A 76 -2.36 -28.13 -12.48
N LEU A 77 -2.96 -28.91 -11.59
CA LEU A 77 -2.34 -30.12 -11.03
C LEU A 77 -2.18 -31.23 -12.08
N SER A 78 -3.10 -31.32 -13.04
CA SER A 78 -3.06 -32.33 -14.11
C SER A 78 -2.12 -31.96 -15.25
N THR A 79 -2.02 -30.68 -15.61
CA THR A 79 -1.28 -30.23 -16.80
C THR A 79 -0.02 -29.43 -16.51
N GLY A 80 0.16 -28.97 -15.27
CA GLY A 80 1.21 -28.03 -14.86
C GLY A 80 0.98 -26.60 -15.35
N LYS A 81 -0.11 -26.31 -16.07
CA LYS A 81 -0.41 -25.01 -16.68
C LYS A 81 -1.90 -24.69 -16.58
N LEU A 82 -2.28 -23.47 -16.99
CA LEU A 82 -3.68 -23.08 -17.08
C LEU A 82 -3.96 -22.48 -18.45
N ARG A 83 -4.82 -23.10 -19.27
CA ARG A 83 -5.11 -22.65 -20.63
C ARG A 83 -5.59 -21.20 -20.69
N LYS A 84 -6.35 -20.78 -19.67
CA LYS A 84 -6.80 -19.38 -19.55
C LYS A 84 -5.62 -18.41 -19.42
N LEU A 85 -4.60 -18.73 -18.63
CA LEU A 85 -3.43 -17.87 -18.48
C LEU A 85 -2.55 -17.88 -19.73
N GLU A 86 -2.38 -19.03 -20.38
CA GLU A 86 -1.64 -19.10 -21.64
C GLU A 86 -2.27 -18.18 -22.70
N LYS A 87 -3.61 -18.18 -22.82
CA LYS A 87 -4.31 -17.26 -23.72
C LYS A 87 -4.14 -15.78 -23.31
N ILE A 88 -4.14 -15.48 -22.02
CA ILE A 88 -3.93 -14.11 -21.51
C ILE A 88 -2.51 -13.62 -21.83
N ARG A 89 -1.51 -14.49 -21.69
CA ARG A 89 -0.09 -14.17 -21.98
C ARG A 89 0.16 -13.91 -23.47
N GLN A 90 -0.60 -14.57 -24.34
CA GLN A 90 -0.56 -14.38 -25.80
C GLN A 90 -1.32 -13.12 -26.27
N ASP A 91 -2.14 -12.49 -25.43
CA ASP A 91 -2.84 -11.25 -25.79
C ASP A 91 -1.95 -10.04 -25.51
N ASP A 92 -1.39 -9.45 -26.56
CA ASP A 92 -0.50 -8.29 -26.49
C ASP A 92 -1.11 -7.14 -25.68
N THR A 93 -2.41 -6.89 -25.84
CA THR A 93 -3.11 -5.82 -25.11
C THR A 93 -3.10 -6.07 -23.60
N SER A 94 -3.43 -7.28 -23.17
CA SER A 94 -3.40 -7.67 -21.76
C SER A 94 -1.99 -7.62 -21.19
N SER A 95 -1.00 -8.09 -21.94
CA SER A 95 0.41 -8.08 -21.55
C SER A 95 0.93 -6.65 -21.38
N SER A 96 0.64 -5.73 -22.33
CA SER A 96 1.01 -4.32 -22.21
C SER A 96 0.32 -3.62 -21.05
N ILE A 97 -0.99 -3.84 -20.84
CA ILE A 97 -1.70 -3.24 -19.70
C ILE A 97 -1.08 -3.72 -18.38
N ASN A 98 -0.85 -5.02 -18.22
CA ASN A 98 -0.23 -5.56 -17.00
C ASN A 98 1.16 -4.97 -16.77
N PHE A 99 1.98 -4.88 -17.82
CA PHE A 99 3.30 -4.30 -17.74
C PHE A 99 3.26 -2.84 -17.27
N LEU A 100 2.48 -1.98 -17.93
CA LEU A 100 2.40 -0.56 -17.61
C LEU A 100 1.88 -0.30 -16.19
N THR A 101 0.97 -1.15 -15.68
CA THR A 101 0.48 -1.00 -14.29
C THR A 101 1.52 -1.30 -13.21
N ARG A 102 2.69 -1.84 -13.57
CA ARG A 102 3.82 -1.98 -12.64
C ARG A 102 4.49 -0.63 -12.34
N VAL A 103 4.36 0.35 -13.24
CA VAL A 103 4.88 1.71 -13.02
C VAL A 103 4.01 2.43 -11.98
N SER A 104 4.64 2.86 -10.89
CA SER A 104 3.93 3.57 -9.81
C SER A 104 3.20 4.81 -10.35
N GLY A 105 1.91 4.92 -10.06
CA GLY A 105 1.05 6.01 -10.55
C GLY A 105 0.30 5.69 -11.85
N ILE A 106 0.61 4.57 -12.52
CA ILE A 106 -0.17 4.07 -13.66
C ILE A 106 -1.16 3.00 -13.19
N GLY A 107 -2.43 3.38 -13.08
CA GLY A 107 -3.52 2.44 -12.80
C GLY A 107 -4.11 1.81 -14.07
N PRO A 108 -5.05 0.85 -13.93
CA PRO A 108 -5.68 0.13 -15.05
C PRO A 108 -6.25 1.05 -16.15
N SER A 109 -6.86 2.16 -15.74
CA SER A 109 -7.45 3.12 -16.67
C SER A 109 -6.39 3.88 -17.48
N ALA A 110 -5.29 4.28 -16.84
CA ALA A 110 -4.20 4.99 -17.51
C ALA A 110 -3.42 4.04 -18.42
N ALA A 111 -3.13 2.82 -17.95
CA ALA A 111 -2.48 1.79 -18.76
C ALA A 111 -3.24 1.50 -20.05
N ARG A 112 -4.57 1.30 -19.97
CA ARG A 112 -5.40 1.11 -21.18
C ARG A 112 -5.32 2.31 -22.12
N LYS A 113 -5.46 3.53 -21.61
CA LYS A 113 -5.32 4.76 -22.40
C LYS A 113 -3.97 4.83 -23.12
N PHE A 114 -2.87 4.51 -22.45
CA PHE A 114 -1.55 4.48 -23.07
C PHE A 114 -1.45 3.43 -24.18
N VAL A 115 -1.98 2.22 -23.95
CA VAL A 115 -2.01 1.16 -24.96
C VAL A 115 -2.83 1.58 -26.18
N ASP A 116 -3.97 2.24 -25.99
CA ASP A 116 -4.81 2.77 -27.06
C ASP A 116 -4.09 3.88 -27.87
N GLU A 117 -3.19 4.63 -27.23
CA GLU A 117 -2.31 5.62 -27.85
C GLU A 117 -1.01 5.01 -28.43
N GLY A 118 -0.87 3.68 -28.40
CA GLY A 118 0.31 2.97 -28.92
C GLY A 118 1.53 2.94 -27.99
N ILE A 119 1.41 3.43 -26.75
CA ILE A 119 2.45 3.44 -25.73
C ILE A 119 2.35 2.13 -24.93
N LYS A 120 3.27 1.19 -25.17
CA LYS A 120 3.17 -0.18 -24.63
C LYS A 120 4.42 -0.67 -23.89
N THR A 121 5.54 0.02 -24.07
CA THR A 121 6.85 -0.34 -23.50
C THR A 121 7.40 0.74 -22.56
N LEU A 122 8.51 0.44 -21.88
CA LEU A 122 9.19 1.41 -21.02
C LEU A 122 9.82 2.52 -21.87
N GLU A 123 10.35 2.17 -23.04
CA GLU A 123 10.92 3.07 -24.02
C GLU A 123 9.88 4.04 -24.56
N ASP A 124 8.66 3.56 -24.82
CA ASP A 124 7.55 4.43 -25.24
C ASP A 124 7.19 5.44 -24.16
N LEU A 125 7.14 4.99 -22.89
CA LEU A 125 6.88 5.89 -21.76
C LEU A 125 7.97 6.97 -21.64
N LYS A 126 9.25 6.59 -21.77
CA LYS A 126 10.40 7.53 -21.75
C LYS A 126 10.33 8.55 -22.89
N LYS A 127 9.92 8.13 -24.09
CA LYS A 127 9.71 9.05 -25.24
C LYS A 127 8.50 9.98 -25.04
N ASN A 128 7.54 9.58 -24.23
CA ASN A 128 6.28 10.30 -24.02
C ASN A 128 6.12 10.88 -22.60
N GLU A 129 7.22 11.22 -21.92
CA GLU A 129 7.19 11.74 -20.54
C GLU A 129 6.30 12.98 -20.34
N HIS A 130 6.12 13.79 -21.39
CA HIS A 130 5.24 14.94 -21.38
C HIS A 130 3.76 14.57 -21.12
N LYS A 131 3.33 13.35 -21.48
CA LYS A 131 1.97 12.83 -21.22
C LYS A 131 1.78 12.29 -19.81
N LEU A 132 2.88 12.04 -19.09
CA LEU A 132 2.85 11.50 -17.73
C LEU A 132 2.60 12.60 -16.71
N ASN A 133 1.80 12.31 -15.69
CA ASN A 133 1.71 13.20 -14.53
C ASN A 133 2.95 13.07 -13.63
N HIS A 134 3.08 13.96 -12.64
CA HIS A 134 4.24 14.00 -11.73
C HIS A 134 4.53 12.65 -11.04
N HIS A 135 3.51 11.98 -10.51
CA HIS A 135 3.67 10.66 -9.87
C HIS A 135 4.19 9.65 -10.89
N GLN A 136 3.57 9.57 -12.06
CA GLN A 136 3.95 8.64 -13.13
C GLN A 136 5.39 8.84 -13.62
N ARG A 137 5.86 10.09 -13.72
CA ARG A 137 7.26 10.39 -14.07
C ARG A 137 8.24 9.85 -13.04
N ILE A 138 7.96 10.06 -11.74
CA ILE A 138 8.80 9.50 -10.68
C ILE A 138 8.72 7.96 -10.66
N GLY A 139 7.52 7.40 -10.87
CA GLY A 139 7.33 5.96 -10.97
C GLY A 139 8.09 5.33 -12.14
N LEU A 140 8.22 6.05 -13.26
CA LEU A 140 9.03 5.65 -14.41
C LEU A 140 10.53 5.78 -14.10
N LYS A 141 10.94 6.90 -13.50
CA LYS A 141 12.33 7.19 -13.12
C LYS A 141 12.93 6.10 -12.23
N TYR A 142 12.15 5.56 -11.29
CA TYR A 142 12.59 4.57 -10.31
C TYR A 142 11.95 3.19 -10.52
N PHE A 143 11.55 2.87 -11.75
CA PHE A 143 10.83 1.63 -12.06
C PHE A 143 11.57 0.39 -11.56
N GLU A 144 12.85 0.26 -11.91
CA GLU A 144 13.67 -0.91 -11.54
C GLU A 144 13.90 -1.00 -10.03
N ASP A 145 14.23 0.14 -9.39
CA ASP A 145 14.47 0.21 -7.95
C ASP A 145 13.24 -0.16 -7.11
N PHE A 146 12.04 0.26 -7.54
CA PHE A 146 10.79 -0.02 -6.83
C PHE A 146 10.33 -1.48 -6.93
N GLU A 147 10.87 -2.25 -7.87
CA GLU A 147 10.60 -3.70 -7.94
C GLU A 147 11.49 -4.51 -7.00
N GLN A 148 12.59 -3.91 -6.53
CA GLN A 148 13.52 -4.58 -5.62
C GLN A 148 13.00 -4.55 -4.18
N ARG A 149 13.10 -5.71 -3.52
CA ARG A 149 12.78 -5.85 -2.10
C ARG A 149 13.83 -5.14 -1.25
N ILE A 150 13.40 -4.62 -0.10
CA ILE A 150 14.25 -3.96 0.90
C ILE A 150 14.63 -5.00 1.97
N PRO A 151 15.89 -5.40 2.12
CA PRO A 151 16.33 -6.28 3.21
C PRO A 151 16.01 -5.70 4.58
N ARG A 152 15.74 -6.57 5.57
CA ARG A 152 15.40 -6.12 6.93
C ARG A 152 16.51 -5.29 7.58
N GLU A 153 17.77 -5.58 7.28
CA GLU A 153 18.92 -4.79 7.75
C GLU A 153 18.88 -3.36 7.22
N GLU A 154 18.59 -3.18 5.93
CA GLU A 154 18.41 -1.86 5.31
C GLU A 154 17.23 -1.11 5.97
N MET A 155 16.11 -1.80 6.23
CA MET A 155 14.96 -1.22 6.93
C MET A 155 15.30 -0.75 8.36
N LEU A 156 16.20 -1.44 9.07
CA LEU A 156 16.65 -1.03 10.40
C LEU A 156 17.46 0.27 10.34
N GLN A 157 18.34 0.42 9.36
CA GLN A 157 19.09 1.66 9.13
C GLN A 157 18.15 2.82 8.78
N MET A 158 17.17 2.58 7.90
CA MET A 158 16.15 3.57 7.56
C MET A 158 15.32 3.97 8.79
N GLN A 159 14.93 3.00 9.62
CA GLN A 159 14.20 3.24 10.87
C GLN A 159 15.00 4.15 11.81
N GLU A 160 16.29 3.88 11.99
CA GLU A 160 17.15 4.67 12.88
C GLU A 160 17.19 6.15 12.45
N ILE A 161 17.39 6.41 11.15
CA ILE A 161 17.40 7.77 10.59
C ILE A 161 16.06 8.46 10.87
N VAL A 162 14.94 7.82 10.51
CA VAL A 162 13.61 8.43 10.68
C VAL A 162 13.33 8.74 12.15
N LEU A 163 13.56 7.80 13.06
CA LEU A 163 13.32 8.01 14.49
C LEU A 163 14.22 9.11 15.07
N LYS A 164 15.50 9.14 14.68
CA LYS A 164 16.46 10.15 15.13
C LYS A 164 16.08 11.55 14.65
N GLU A 165 15.74 11.71 13.37
CA GLU A 165 15.39 13.02 12.81
C GLU A 165 14.04 13.53 13.30
N VAL A 166 13.06 12.63 13.46
CA VAL A 166 11.76 13.00 14.06
C VAL A 166 11.93 13.47 15.50
N LYS A 167 12.75 12.77 16.30
CA LYS A 167 13.03 13.15 17.70
C LYS A 167 13.80 14.47 17.83
N LYS A 168 14.65 14.80 16.86
CA LYS A 168 15.37 16.10 16.81
C LYS A 168 14.43 17.28 16.55
N LEU A 169 13.37 17.07 15.78
CA LEU A 169 12.38 18.12 15.50
C LEU A 169 11.55 18.44 16.73
N ASP A 170 10.97 17.41 17.33
CA ASP A 170 10.20 17.52 18.56
C ASP A 170 10.24 16.17 19.29
N PRO A 171 10.73 16.11 20.56
CA PRO A 171 10.75 14.87 21.32
C PRO A 171 9.36 14.30 21.62
N GLU A 172 8.28 15.08 21.45
CA GLU A 172 6.91 14.61 21.63
C GLU A 172 6.37 13.78 20.45
N TYR A 173 7.03 13.82 19.28
CA TYR A 173 6.68 12.94 18.18
C TYR A 173 6.93 11.47 18.53
N ILE A 174 6.00 10.61 18.11
CA ILE A 174 6.19 9.16 18.12
C ILE A 174 6.05 8.65 16.69
N ALA A 175 7.16 8.17 16.14
CA ALA A 175 7.22 7.47 14.86
C ALA A 175 7.28 5.95 15.09
N THR A 176 6.41 5.20 14.42
CA THR A 176 6.35 3.73 14.46
C THR A 176 6.43 3.18 13.04
N VAL A 177 7.49 2.43 12.73
CA VAL A 177 7.59 1.72 11.45
C VAL A 177 6.61 0.54 11.46
N CYS A 178 5.70 0.51 10.48
CA CYS A 178 4.57 -0.41 10.39
C CYS A 178 4.78 -1.42 9.23
N GLY A 179 3.70 -1.76 8.51
CA GLY A 179 3.77 -2.60 7.33
C GLY A 179 4.34 -4.01 7.56
N SER A 180 4.98 -4.56 6.54
CA SER A 180 5.66 -5.86 6.61
C SER A 180 6.78 -5.90 7.63
N PHE A 181 7.44 -4.76 7.85
CA PHE A 181 8.55 -4.67 8.81
C PHE A 181 8.07 -5.00 10.24
N ARG A 182 6.94 -4.41 10.66
CA ARG A 182 6.33 -4.66 11.98
C ARG A 182 5.75 -6.06 12.13
N ARG A 183 5.43 -6.73 11.03
CA ARG A 183 5.04 -8.16 11.02
C ARG A 183 6.23 -9.12 11.10
N GLY A 184 7.46 -8.60 11.21
CA GLY A 184 8.67 -9.42 11.32
C GLY A 184 9.18 -9.99 10.00
N ALA A 185 8.83 -9.41 8.85
CA ALA A 185 9.32 -9.90 7.57
C ALA A 185 10.83 -9.66 7.40
N GLU A 186 11.53 -10.64 6.79
CA GLU A 186 12.96 -10.57 6.46
C GLU A 186 13.27 -9.57 5.33
N SER A 187 12.25 -9.17 4.58
CA SER A 187 12.32 -8.06 3.63
C SER A 187 10.99 -7.30 3.59
N SER A 188 11.01 -6.07 3.08
CA SER A 188 9.82 -5.21 2.87
C SER A 188 9.76 -4.71 1.42
N GLY A 189 8.59 -4.22 1.00
CA GLY A 189 8.44 -3.62 -0.34
C GLY A 189 8.78 -2.14 -0.30
N ASP A 190 8.44 -1.50 0.81
CA ASP A 190 8.56 -0.08 1.09
C ASP A 190 8.67 0.12 2.61
N MET A 191 8.83 1.39 3.00
CA MET A 191 8.83 1.81 4.40
C MET A 191 7.52 2.53 4.76
N ASP A 192 6.74 1.93 5.66
CA ASP A 192 5.52 2.50 6.22
C ASP A 192 5.82 3.12 7.60
N VAL A 193 5.57 4.42 7.77
CA VAL A 193 5.81 5.13 9.04
C VAL A 193 4.53 5.75 9.57
N LEU A 194 4.02 5.22 10.67
CA LEU A 194 2.94 5.87 11.43
C LEU A 194 3.53 6.95 12.34
N LEU A 195 2.96 8.14 12.30
CA LEU A 195 3.38 9.29 13.09
C LEU A 195 2.24 9.76 14.00
N THR A 196 2.56 10.14 15.23
CA THR A 196 1.61 10.81 16.15
C THR A 196 2.31 11.96 16.87
N HIS A 197 1.53 12.96 17.31
CA HIS A 197 1.98 14.09 18.10
C HIS A 197 0.86 14.52 19.07
N PRO A 198 1.14 14.89 20.34
CA PRO A 198 0.12 15.29 21.31
C PRO A 198 -0.78 16.45 20.87
N SER A 199 -0.27 17.38 20.07
CA SER A 199 -1.07 18.49 19.51
C SER A 199 -2.05 18.08 18.40
N PHE A 200 -2.02 16.82 17.94
CA PHE A 200 -2.95 16.29 16.94
C PHE A 200 -3.78 15.16 17.53
N THR A 201 -5.03 15.48 17.86
CA THR A 201 -6.03 14.58 18.42
C THR A 201 -7.33 14.60 17.62
N SER A 202 -8.22 13.64 17.86
CA SER A 202 -9.52 13.59 17.19
C SER A 202 -10.36 14.85 17.46
N GLU A 203 -10.29 15.41 18.66
CA GLU A 203 -10.97 16.66 19.05
C GLU A 203 -10.42 17.88 18.29
N SER A 204 -9.09 17.98 18.16
CA SER A 204 -8.48 19.05 17.36
C SER A 204 -8.87 18.98 15.87
N THR A 205 -9.15 17.77 15.37
CA THR A 205 -9.55 17.53 13.98
C THR A 205 -11.01 17.94 13.74
N LYS A 206 -11.90 17.67 14.70
CA LYS A 206 -13.32 18.08 14.63
C LYS A 206 -13.51 19.60 14.61
N GLN A 207 -12.68 20.35 15.34
CA GLN A 207 -12.73 21.82 15.35
C GLN A 207 -12.36 22.44 13.99
N VAL A 208 -11.48 21.79 13.22
CA VAL A 208 -11.13 22.21 11.86
C VAL A 208 -12.27 21.92 10.88
N LEU A 209 -12.95 20.78 11.03
CA LEU A 209 -14.09 20.40 10.18
C LEU A 209 -15.32 21.30 10.41
N LYS A 210 -15.68 21.58 11.68
CA LYS A 210 -16.82 22.47 12.02
C LYS A 210 -16.65 23.91 11.51
N ARG A 211 -15.40 24.40 11.34
CA ARG A 211 -15.13 25.74 10.77
C ARG A 211 -15.32 25.82 9.26
N ASN A 212 -15.27 24.70 8.56
CA ASN A 212 -15.44 24.65 7.10
C ASN A 212 -16.89 24.41 6.66
N GLU A 213 -17.83 24.27 7.59
CA GLU A 213 -19.27 24.08 7.34
C GLU A 213 -20.09 25.39 7.44
N VAL A 214 -19.45 26.56 7.52
CA VAL A 214 -20.18 27.84 7.51
C VAL A 214 -20.69 28.14 6.09
N PRO A 215 -22.00 28.40 5.89
CA PRO A 215 -22.56 28.64 4.56
C PRO A 215 -21.94 29.85 3.86
N PHE A 216 -21.67 29.66 2.57
CA PHE A 216 -21.28 30.69 1.62
C PHE A 216 -22.44 31.70 1.45
N CYS A 217 -22.51 32.74 2.29
CA CYS A 217 -23.32 33.94 2.04
C CYS A 217 -22.69 35.17 2.71
N MET A 218 -22.32 36.14 1.86
CA MET A 218 -22.13 37.59 2.09
C MET A 218 -21.61 38.07 3.45
N GLU A 219 -20.34 38.51 3.48
CA GLU A 219 -19.98 39.94 3.40
C GLU A 219 -18.45 40.10 3.33
N ARG A 220 -17.98 40.80 2.29
CA ARG A 220 -16.61 41.31 2.22
C ARG A 220 -16.49 42.45 3.23
N THR A 221 -15.89 42.16 4.38
CA THR A 221 -15.22 43.20 5.16
C THR A 221 -13.80 42.75 5.46
N ASN A 222 -12.85 43.63 5.14
CA ASN A 222 -11.44 43.50 5.43
C ASN A 222 -11.23 43.17 6.92
N ARG A 223 -10.89 41.92 7.22
CA ARG A 223 -10.18 41.57 8.46
C ARG A 223 -8.88 40.86 8.09
N ILE A 224 -7.81 41.62 8.28
CA ILE A 224 -6.43 41.17 8.25
C ILE A 224 -6.27 39.99 9.22
N GLY A 225 -5.75 38.88 8.68
CA GLY A 225 -4.93 37.89 9.37
C GLY A 225 -5.43 37.35 10.71
N ASN A 226 -6.13 36.21 10.67
CA ASN A 226 -5.91 35.16 11.67
C ASN A 226 -6.30 33.79 11.10
N LYS A 227 -5.45 33.25 10.21
CA LYS A 227 -5.46 31.82 9.93
C LYS A 227 -4.95 31.12 11.21
N SER A 228 -5.85 30.48 11.94
CA SER A 228 -5.48 29.52 12.98
C SER A 228 -4.49 28.51 12.37
N PRO A 229 -3.24 28.41 12.86
CA PRO A 229 -2.26 27.53 12.27
C PRO A 229 -2.58 26.12 12.75
N THR A 230 -3.19 25.30 11.91
CA THR A 230 -3.02 23.85 12.08
C THR A 230 -1.52 23.61 12.01
N PRO A 231 -0.88 23.10 13.09
CA PRO A 231 0.55 22.89 13.08
C PRO A 231 0.86 21.97 11.91
N LYS A 232 1.79 22.40 11.04
CA LYS A 232 2.15 21.67 9.83
C LYS A 232 3.02 20.45 10.18
N LEU A 233 2.55 19.61 11.11
CA LEU A 233 3.30 18.57 11.79
C LEU A 233 3.96 17.61 10.80
N LEU A 234 3.15 17.04 9.91
CA LEU A 234 3.68 16.14 8.88
C LEU A 234 4.62 16.87 7.91
N HIS A 235 4.35 18.15 7.59
CA HIS A 235 5.21 18.88 6.67
C HIS A 235 6.59 19.12 7.29
N GLN A 236 6.67 19.49 8.57
CA GLN A 236 7.94 19.70 9.26
C GLN A 236 8.80 18.43 9.24
N VAL A 237 8.20 17.27 9.52
CA VAL A 237 8.89 15.98 9.42
C VAL A 237 9.39 15.72 8.01
N VAL A 238 8.55 15.89 6.99
CA VAL A 238 8.95 15.70 5.58
C VAL A 238 10.06 16.65 5.17
N GLU A 239 9.99 17.94 5.55
CA GLU A 239 11.03 18.91 5.21
C GLU A 239 12.37 18.61 5.91
N GLN A 240 12.35 18.14 7.16
CA GLN A 240 13.58 17.69 7.83
C GLN A 240 14.22 16.49 7.14
N LEU A 241 13.41 15.50 6.76
CA LEU A 241 13.91 14.32 6.05
C LEU A 241 14.44 14.68 4.65
N LYS A 242 13.88 15.71 4.00
CA LYS A 242 14.44 16.28 2.76
C LYS A 242 15.75 17.03 2.98
N LYS A 243 15.84 17.80 4.07
CA LYS A 243 17.04 18.59 4.43
C LYS A 243 18.27 17.70 4.62
N ILE A 244 18.08 16.49 5.17
CA ILE A 244 19.16 15.51 5.32
C ILE A 244 19.32 14.58 4.09
N HIS A 245 18.65 14.90 2.97
CA HIS A 245 18.65 14.13 1.73
C HIS A 245 18.15 12.68 1.86
N PHE A 246 17.49 12.32 2.96
CA PHE A 246 16.88 11.00 3.11
C PHE A 246 15.64 10.87 2.24
N VAL A 247 14.75 11.88 2.22
CA VAL A 247 13.64 11.96 1.26
C VAL A 247 14.09 12.71 0.02
N THR A 248 14.03 12.06 -1.13
CA THR A 248 14.56 12.59 -2.41
C THR A 248 13.45 13.14 -3.30
N ASP A 249 12.29 12.48 -3.35
CA ASP A 249 11.19 12.85 -4.24
C ASP A 249 9.83 12.72 -3.52
N THR A 250 8.84 13.48 -4.01
CA THR A 250 7.47 13.48 -3.48
C THR A 250 6.51 13.02 -4.56
N LEU A 251 5.75 11.95 -4.32
CA LEU A 251 4.65 11.52 -5.20
C LEU A 251 3.37 12.28 -4.89
N SER A 252 3.03 12.38 -3.61
CA SER A 252 1.90 13.16 -3.10
C SER A 252 2.13 13.58 -1.66
N LYS A 253 1.65 14.77 -1.29
CA LYS A 253 1.75 15.29 0.08
C LYS A 253 0.45 15.98 0.46
N GLY A 254 -0.19 15.53 1.52
CA GLY A 254 -1.30 16.21 2.18
C GLY A 254 -0.97 16.47 3.66
N ASP A 255 -1.97 16.88 4.44
CA ASP A 255 -1.78 17.22 5.86
C ASP A 255 -1.54 15.99 6.74
N THR A 256 -2.14 14.85 6.38
CA THR A 256 -2.09 13.62 7.17
C THR A 256 -1.37 12.46 6.48
N LYS A 257 -1.11 12.55 5.17
CA LYS A 257 -0.43 11.50 4.41
C LYS A 257 0.63 12.07 3.48
N PHE A 258 1.80 11.46 3.50
CA PHE A 258 2.88 11.67 2.56
C PHE A 258 3.18 10.35 1.85
N MET A 259 3.38 10.42 0.53
CA MET A 259 3.92 9.34 -0.28
C MET A 259 5.11 9.89 -1.06
N GLY A 260 6.28 9.28 -0.90
CA GLY A 260 7.49 9.76 -1.55
C GLY A 260 8.54 8.69 -1.81
N VAL A 261 9.75 9.15 -2.04
CA VAL A 261 10.93 8.34 -2.30
C VAL A 261 11.99 8.71 -1.29
N CYS A 262 12.68 7.71 -0.76
CA CYS A 262 13.81 7.89 0.13
C CYS A 262 15.00 7.04 -0.30
N GLN A 263 16.19 7.40 0.18
CA GLN A 263 17.41 6.68 -0.08
C GLN A 263 18.28 6.73 1.18
N LEU A 264 18.93 5.62 1.51
CA LEU A 264 19.99 5.66 2.52
C LEU A 264 21.21 6.41 1.97
N PRO A 265 22.01 7.06 2.85
CA PRO A 265 23.29 7.62 2.46
C PRO A 265 24.18 6.58 1.78
N SER A 266 25.05 7.00 0.85
CA SER A 266 25.96 6.12 0.13
C SER A 266 26.77 5.23 1.07
N LYS A 267 27.04 4.01 0.61
CA LYS A 267 27.85 3.03 1.35
C LYS A 267 29.31 3.49 1.42
N GLU A 268 30.04 2.93 2.38
CA GLU A 268 31.48 3.19 2.57
C GLU A 268 32.32 2.81 1.33
N ASP A 269 31.83 1.85 0.52
CA ASP A 269 32.45 1.43 -0.75
C ASP A 269 32.19 2.38 -1.93
N GLY A 270 31.48 3.50 -1.71
CA GLY A 270 31.13 4.48 -2.73
C GLY A 270 29.92 4.10 -3.61
N THR A 271 29.29 2.95 -3.37
CA THR A 271 28.06 2.56 -4.06
C THR A 271 26.83 3.19 -3.42
N ASN A 272 25.83 3.54 -4.24
CA ASN A 272 24.58 4.11 -3.76
C ASN A 272 23.57 3.00 -3.42
N PHE A 273 22.77 3.22 -2.38
CA PHE A 273 21.58 2.40 -2.15
C PHE A 273 20.53 2.65 -3.22
N LEU A 274 19.61 1.70 -3.40
CA LEU A 274 18.48 1.88 -4.30
C LEU A 274 17.49 2.89 -3.73
N TYR A 275 16.75 3.57 -4.60
CA TYR A 275 15.66 4.45 -4.20
C TYR A 275 14.47 3.62 -3.73
N ARG A 276 13.97 3.93 -2.53
CA ARG A 276 12.90 3.17 -1.88
C ARG A 276 11.63 4.00 -1.76
N ARG A 277 10.48 3.33 -1.85
CA ARG A 277 9.20 3.95 -1.54
C ARG A 277 9.07 4.14 -0.02
N ILE A 278 8.54 5.29 0.38
CA ILE A 278 8.20 5.60 1.76
C ILE A 278 6.82 6.24 1.84
N ASP A 279 6.02 5.77 2.79
CA ASP A 279 4.70 6.31 3.12
C ASP A 279 4.68 6.72 4.59
N ILE A 280 4.36 7.99 4.85
CA ILE A 280 4.25 8.53 6.22
C ILE A 280 2.80 8.91 6.47
N ARG A 281 2.22 8.40 7.56
CA ARG A 281 0.83 8.66 7.94
C ARG A 281 0.75 9.25 9.33
N LEU A 282 0.32 10.52 9.41
CA LEU A 282 -0.03 11.17 10.67
C LEU A 282 -1.43 10.74 11.10
N ILE A 283 -1.55 10.19 12.31
CA ILE A 283 -2.80 9.74 12.93
C ILE A 283 -3.02 10.51 14.23
N PRO A 284 -4.28 10.86 14.58
CA PRO A 284 -4.57 11.44 15.89
C PRO A 284 -4.04 10.57 17.02
N LYS A 285 -3.34 11.18 18.00
CA LYS A 285 -2.62 10.44 19.04
C LYS A 285 -3.53 9.51 19.84
N ASP A 286 -4.75 9.96 20.15
CA ASP A 286 -5.79 9.21 20.85
C ASP A 286 -6.38 8.05 20.03
N GLN A 287 -6.14 8.01 18.72
CA GLN A 287 -6.58 6.95 17.81
C GLN A 287 -5.44 6.03 17.36
N TYR A 288 -4.29 6.09 18.05
CA TYR A 288 -3.08 5.33 17.71
C TYR A 288 -3.35 3.84 17.49
N TYR A 289 -4.16 3.19 18.33
CA TYR A 289 -4.39 1.75 18.24
C TYR A 289 -5.14 1.33 16.98
N CYS A 290 -6.15 2.09 16.55
CA CYS A 290 -6.81 1.86 15.26
C CYS A 290 -5.86 2.14 14.09
N GLY A 291 -5.05 3.19 14.20
CA GLY A 291 -4.08 3.57 13.18
C GLY A 291 -2.98 2.52 12.98
N VAL A 292 -2.37 2.05 14.07
CA VAL A 292 -1.29 1.04 14.02
C VAL A 292 -1.83 -0.32 13.60
N LEU A 293 -3.07 -0.67 13.99
CA LEU A 293 -3.75 -1.87 13.49
C LEU A 293 -3.88 -1.82 11.97
N TYR A 294 -4.44 -0.72 11.45
CA TYR A 294 -4.57 -0.50 10.00
C TYR A 294 -3.22 -0.56 9.29
N PHE A 295 -2.20 0.15 9.79
CA PHE A 295 -0.95 0.31 9.06
C PHE A 295 0.00 -0.88 9.23
N THR A 296 -0.19 -1.74 10.24
CA THR A 296 0.53 -3.01 10.36
C THR A 296 0.07 -4.01 9.30
N GLY A 297 -1.23 -4.07 9.00
CA GLY A 297 -1.78 -4.97 7.98
C GLY A 297 -1.55 -6.45 8.27
N SER A 298 -1.45 -7.33 7.27
CA SER A 298 -1.47 -7.05 5.82
C SER A 298 -2.82 -6.55 5.31
N ASP A 299 -2.87 -6.10 4.06
CA ASP A 299 -4.10 -5.59 3.45
C ASP A 299 -5.23 -6.64 3.37
N ILE A 300 -4.89 -7.91 3.13
CA ILE A 300 -5.85 -9.04 3.18
C ILE A 300 -6.35 -9.26 4.62
N PHE A 301 -5.46 -9.20 5.62
CA PHE A 301 -5.85 -9.30 7.02
C PHE A 301 -6.84 -8.20 7.40
N ASN A 302 -6.54 -6.94 7.05
CA ASN A 302 -7.41 -5.81 7.31
C ASN A 302 -8.78 -5.96 6.65
N LYS A 303 -8.82 -6.43 5.38
CA LYS A 303 -10.09 -6.71 4.68
C LYS A 303 -10.91 -7.75 5.44
N ASN A 304 -10.32 -8.88 5.79
CA ASN A 304 -11.02 -9.96 6.51
C ASN A 304 -11.51 -9.48 7.88
N MET A 305 -10.67 -8.77 8.65
CA MET A 305 -11.05 -8.24 9.96
C MET A 305 -12.19 -7.23 9.86
N ARG A 306 -12.18 -6.33 8.88
CA ARG A 306 -13.26 -5.36 8.64
C ARG A 306 -14.56 -6.04 8.20
N THR A 307 -14.48 -7.06 7.33
CA THR A 307 -15.65 -7.87 6.97
C THR A 307 -16.25 -8.55 8.19
N ARG A 308 -15.40 -9.16 9.04
CA ARG A 308 -15.84 -9.80 10.29
C ARG A 308 -16.48 -8.79 11.25
N ALA A 309 -15.94 -7.58 11.33
CA ALA A 309 -16.53 -6.52 12.14
C ALA A 309 -17.96 -6.20 11.66
N LEU A 310 -18.18 -6.10 10.34
CA LEU A 310 -19.52 -5.84 9.77
C LEU A 310 -20.52 -6.94 10.14
N GLU A 311 -20.11 -8.21 10.06
CA GLU A 311 -20.93 -9.36 10.49
C GLU A 311 -21.30 -9.30 11.99
N MET A 312 -20.42 -8.69 12.80
CA MET A 312 -20.63 -8.50 14.23
C MET A 312 -21.36 -7.20 14.57
N GLY A 313 -21.83 -6.43 13.57
CA GLY A 313 -22.51 -5.17 13.80
C GLY A 313 -21.57 -4.00 14.08
N PHE A 314 -20.33 -4.02 13.59
CA PHE A 314 -19.35 -2.94 13.74
C PHE A 314 -18.72 -2.51 12.40
N THR A 315 -18.23 -1.27 12.34
CA THR A 315 -17.37 -0.77 11.26
C THR A 315 -16.03 -0.32 11.82
N ILE A 316 -14.93 -0.78 11.23
CA ILE A 316 -13.55 -0.45 11.66
C ILE A 316 -12.84 0.30 10.55
N ASN A 317 -12.25 1.45 10.88
CA ASN A 317 -11.31 2.17 10.03
C ASN A 317 -10.00 2.45 10.80
N GLU A 318 -9.08 3.22 10.20
CA GLU A 318 -7.81 3.60 10.83
C GLU A 318 -7.96 4.56 12.02
N TYR A 319 -9.16 5.01 12.33
CA TYR A 319 -9.44 6.00 13.36
C TYR A 319 -10.23 5.42 14.53
N THR A 320 -11.25 4.59 14.23
CA THR A 320 -12.25 4.15 15.20
C THR A 320 -12.83 2.78 14.85
N ILE A 321 -13.40 2.12 15.86
CA ILE A 321 -14.39 1.05 15.72
C ILE A 321 -15.74 1.62 16.18
N ARG A 322 -16.79 1.47 15.37
CA ARG A 322 -18.13 2.02 15.66
C ARG A 322 -19.21 0.96 15.48
N PRO A 323 -20.25 0.90 16.32
CA PRO A 323 -21.41 0.04 16.08
C PRO A 323 -22.17 0.46 14.81
N LEU A 324 -22.76 -0.51 14.10
CA LEU A 324 -23.68 -0.29 12.99
C LEU A 324 -25.07 0.01 13.56
N GLY A 325 -25.74 1.04 13.05
CA GLY A 325 -27.08 1.45 13.50
C GLY A 325 -27.13 2.60 14.51
N VAL A 326 -25.97 3.10 14.96
CA VAL A 326 -25.90 4.35 15.75
C VAL A 326 -25.57 5.50 14.81
N THR A 327 -26.61 6.19 14.32
CA THR A 327 -26.48 7.48 13.63
C THR A 327 -26.45 8.63 14.64
N ASP A 328 -25.50 8.62 15.58
CA ASP A 328 -25.33 9.79 16.44
C ASP A 328 -24.41 10.78 15.75
N ALA A 329 -25.05 11.78 15.15
CA ALA A 329 -24.45 13.00 14.61
C ALA A 329 -23.99 13.98 15.72
N SER A 330 -23.54 13.45 16.87
CA SER A 330 -23.33 14.28 18.06
C SER A 330 -22.29 13.69 18.99
N TRP A 331 -21.00 13.70 18.62
CA TRP A 331 -19.88 13.79 19.57
C TRP A 331 -18.68 14.48 18.91
#